data_AF-B1G316-F1
#
_entry.id   AF-B1G316-F1
#
_cell.length_a   1.000
_cell.length_b   1.000
_cell.length_c   1.000
_cell.angle_alpha   90.00
_cell.angle_beta   90.00
_cell.angle_gamma   90.00
#
_symmetry.space_group_name_H-M   'P 1'
#
loop_
_entity.id
_entity.type
_entity.pdbx_description
1 polymer ?
#
loop_
_entity_poly.entity_id
_entity_poly.type
_entity_poly.pdbx_seq_one_letter_code
_entity_poly.pdbx_strand_id
1 'polypeptide(L)'
;MKTLSVGIGCRLQTSAEEIENAVRAALGSHSFEDIAAVASIETKAQEPGLLAFCARHKLPLQLFTREQIAALHVAEPSAAAREHLGVDGVCEPCALLGASIHAAAHTPYLVARKTVHAGVTVAIASTEHALPRSATFTDQDLP
;
A
#
# COMPACT_ATOMS: atom_id res chain seq x y z
N MET A 1 -8.88 -12.22 7.49
CA MET A 1 -7.42 -12.10 7.65
C MET A 1 -7.00 -10.75 7.07
N LYS A 2 -6.03 -10.05 7.66
CA LYS A 2 -5.52 -8.78 7.12
C LYS A 2 -4.51 -9.10 6.01
N THR A 3 -4.73 -8.60 4.80
CA THR A 3 -3.96 -9.04 3.62
C THR A 3 -3.44 -7.88 2.79
N LEU A 4 -3.85 -6.64 3.09
CA LEU A 4 -3.46 -5.47 2.32
C LEU A 4 -2.19 -4.85 2.93
N SER A 5 -1.19 -4.65 2.08
CA SER A 5 -0.06 -3.78 2.38
C SER A 5 -0.26 -2.45 1.67
N VAL A 6 -0.17 -1.35 2.42
CA VAL A 6 -0.39 0.01 1.91
C VAL A 6 0.94 0.72 1.81
N GLY A 7 1.42 0.91 0.59
CA GLY A 7 2.63 1.68 0.32
C GLY A 7 2.32 3.17 0.27
N ILE A 8 3.08 3.99 1.02
CA ILE A 8 2.84 5.42 1.15
C ILE A 8 4.11 6.21 0.80
N GLY A 9 3.93 7.24 -0.01
CA GLY A 9 4.90 8.31 -0.19
C GLY A 9 4.23 9.65 0.12
N CYS A 10 4.93 10.56 0.78
CA CYS A 10 4.37 11.87 1.14
C CYS A 10 5.48 12.92 1.25
N ARG A 11 5.10 14.20 1.29
CA ARG A 11 6.04 15.30 1.57
C ARG A 11 6.38 15.34 3.07
N LEU A 12 7.46 16.04 3.42
CA LEU A 12 7.76 16.32 4.84
C LEU A 12 6.59 17.06 5.49
N GLN A 13 6.32 16.75 6.76
CA GLN A 13 5.29 17.40 7.58
C GLN A 13 3.85 17.18 7.10
N THR A 14 3.61 16.21 6.20
CA THR A 14 2.26 15.77 5.87
C THR A 14 1.58 15.28 7.14
N SER A 15 0.36 15.73 7.42
CA SER A 15 -0.38 15.34 8.62
C SER A 15 -0.91 13.90 8.55
N ALA A 16 -1.17 13.30 9.72
CA ALA A 16 -1.80 11.98 9.78
C ALA A 16 -3.21 11.97 9.15
N GLU A 17 -3.92 13.10 9.16
CA GLU A 17 -5.25 13.24 8.57
C GLU A 17 -5.22 13.25 7.05
N GLU A 18 -4.26 13.98 6.44
CA GLU A 18 -4.04 13.95 5.00
C GLU A 18 -3.65 12.54 4.51
N ILE A 19 -2.80 11.84 5.27
CA ILE A 19 -2.45 10.44 5.00
C ILE A 19 -3.69 9.56 5.09
N GLU A 20 -4.50 9.70 6.15
CA GLU A 20 -5.71 8.91 6.32
C GLU A 20 -6.72 9.12 5.19
N ASN A 21 -6.91 10.37 4.74
CA ASN A 21 -7.79 10.69 3.62
C ASN A 21 -7.29 10.08 2.30
N ALA A 22 -5.97 10.14 2.05
CA ALA A 22 -5.36 9.52 0.89
C ALA A 22 -5.49 7.99 0.90
N VAL A 23 -5.26 7.34 2.05
CA VAL A 23 -5.42 5.89 2.23
C VAL A 23 -6.88 5.50 2.05
N ARG A 24 -7.82 6.24 2.63
CA ARG A 24 -9.27 6.00 2.49
C ARG A 24 -9.71 6.10 1.03
N ALA A 25 -9.21 7.09 0.29
CA ALA A 25 -9.48 7.23 -1.14
C ALA A 25 -8.92 6.05 -1.94
N ALA A 26 -7.72 5.57 -1.61
CA ALA A 26 -7.08 4.43 -2.29
C ALA A 26 -7.73 3.07 -1.97
N LEU A 27 -8.28 2.90 -0.76
CA LEU A 27 -8.94 1.67 -0.33
C LEU A 27 -10.20 1.35 -1.16
N GLY A 28 -10.90 2.37 -1.68
CA GLY A 28 -12.14 2.16 -2.42
C GLY A 28 -13.19 1.42 -1.58
N SER A 29 -13.55 0.20 -1.99
CA SER A 29 -14.49 -0.66 -1.25
C SER A 29 -13.87 -1.46 -0.11
N HIS A 30 -12.54 -1.45 0.04
CA HIS A 30 -11.85 -2.11 1.14
C HIS A 30 -11.95 -1.28 2.43
N SER A 31 -11.78 -1.94 3.57
CA SER A 31 -11.79 -1.32 4.88
C SER A 31 -10.38 -1.13 5.44
N PHE A 32 -10.22 -0.23 6.41
CA PHE A 32 -8.97 -0.13 7.17
C PHE A 32 -8.62 -1.41 7.93
N GLU A 33 -9.63 -2.23 8.26
CA GLU A 33 -9.44 -3.50 8.95
C GLU A 33 -8.76 -4.54 8.06
N ASP A 34 -8.81 -4.39 6.73
CA ASP A 34 -8.13 -5.27 5.78
C ASP A 34 -6.62 -4.99 5.71
N ILE A 35 -6.16 -3.85 6.24
CA ILE A 35 -4.75 -3.43 6.22
C ILE A 35 -3.95 -4.20 7.26
N ALA A 36 -2.95 -4.94 6.78
CA ALA A 36 -1.97 -5.65 7.59
C ALA A 36 -0.81 -4.74 8.03
N ALA A 37 -0.31 -3.91 7.12
CA ALA A 37 0.84 -3.05 7.35
C ALA A 37 0.85 -1.82 6.45
N VAL A 38 1.57 -0.78 6.90
CA VAL A 38 1.95 0.37 6.09
C VAL A 38 3.40 0.21 5.69
N ALA A 39 3.74 0.56 4.45
CA ALA A 39 5.08 0.44 3.90
C ALA A 39 5.58 1.79 3.33
N SER A 40 6.84 2.12 3.55
CA SER A 40 7.46 3.35 3.02
C SER A 40 8.97 3.18 2.84
N ILE A 41 9.63 4.17 2.24
CA ILE A 41 11.08 4.27 2.21
C ILE A 41 11.64 4.65 3.59
N GLU A 42 12.82 4.12 3.94
CA GLU A 42 13.50 4.30 5.22
C GLU A 42 13.75 5.77 5.61
N THR A 43 13.89 6.69 4.65
CA THR A 43 14.04 8.12 4.94
C THR A 43 12.79 8.73 5.60
N LYS A 44 11.67 8.00 5.61
CA LYS A 44 10.44 8.36 6.35
C LYS A 44 10.30 7.70 7.72
N ALA A 45 11.34 7.03 8.24
CA ALA A 45 11.30 6.37 9.54
C ALA A 45 10.84 7.26 10.69
N GLN A 46 11.14 8.56 10.61
CA GLN A 46 10.84 9.56 11.64
C GLN A 46 9.82 10.61 11.17
N GLU A 47 9.07 10.34 10.09
CA GLU A 47 8.04 11.26 9.60
C GLU A 47 6.85 11.31 10.58
N PRO A 48 6.61 12.43 11.28
CA PRO A 48 5.65 12.47 12.39
C PRO A 48 4.23 12.11 11.98
N GLY A 49 3.78 12.58 10.81
CA GLY A 49 2.43 12.27 10.32
C GLY A 49 2.25 10.80 9.98
N LEU A 50 3.27 10.15 9.42
CA LEU A 50 3.22 8.72 9.09
C LEU A 50 3.21 7.87 10.37
N LEU A 51 4.05 8.21 11.35
CA LEU A 51 4.07 7.54 12.66
C LEU A 51 2.74 7.73 13.40
N ALA A 52 2.20 8.94 13.42
CA ALA A 52 0.93 9.23 14.07
C ALA A 52 -0.25 8.50 13.39
N PHE A 53 -0.26 8.42 12.05
CA PHE A 53 -1.23 7.62 11.31
C PHE A 53 -1.14 6.14 11.67
N CYS A 54 0.07 5.56 11.65
CA CYS A 54 0.28 4.15 11.99
C CYS A 54 -0.14 3.86 13.43
N ALA A 55 0.22 4.72 14.39
CA ALA A 55 -0.16 4.59 15.79
C ALA A 55 -1.68 4.65 15.99
N ARG A 56 -2.37 5.60 15.34
CA ARG A 56 -3.83 5.76 15.41
C ARG A 56 -4.57 4.50 14.97
N HIS A 57 -4.10 3.87 13.90
CA HIS A 57 -4.72 2.68 13.31
C HIS A 57 -4.13 1.36 13.81
N LYS A 58 -3.16 1.41 14.73
CA LYS A 58 -2.42 0.24 15.26
C LYS A 58 -1.80 -0.60 14.13
N LEU A 59 -1.27 0.06 13.11
CA LEU A 59 -0.64 -0.58 11.96
C LEU A 59 0.89 -0.57 12.13
N PRO A 60 1.57 -1.70 11.88
CA PRO A 60 3.02 -1.70 11.81
C PRO A 60 3.48 -0.87 10.60
N LEU A 61 4.56 -0.12 10.79
CA LEU A 61 5.26 0.58 9.72
C LEU A 61 6.49 -0.24 9.29
N GLN A 62 6.48 -0.66 8.03
CA GLN A 62 7.58 -1.34 7.37
C GLN A 62 8.36 -0.33 6.52
N LEU A 63 9.69 -0.40 6.63
CA LEU A 63 10.59 0.52 5.96
C LEU A 63 11.53 -0.26 5.06
N PHE A 64 11.71 0.25 3.84
CA PHE A 64 12.56 -0.36 2.83
C PHE A 64 13.65 0.60 2.40
N THR A 65 14.84 0.06 2.15
CA THR A 65 15.97 0.85 1.66
C THR A 65 15.76 1.24 0.20
N ARG A 66 16.54 2.23 -0.24
CA ARG A 66 16.55 2.66 -1.64
C ARG A 66 16.84 1.48 -2.58
N GLU A 67 17.79 0.63 -2.22
CA GLU A 67 18.26 -0.49 -3.03
C GLU A 67 17.19 -1.57 -3.18
N GLN A 68 16.46 -1.87 -2.10
CA GLN A 68 15.32 -2.79 -2.14
C GLN A 68 14.22 -2.27 -3.05
N ILE A 69 13.94 -0.97 -2.98
CA ILE A 69 12.94 -0.31 -3.83
C ILE A 69 13.38 -0.31 -5.30
N ALA A 70 14.64 0.02 -5.57
CA ALA A 70 15.21 0.11 -6.93
C ALA A 70 15.27 -1.24 -7.65
N ALA A 71 15.23 -2.36 -6.92
CA ALA A 71 15.20 -3.70 -7.50
C ALA A 71 13.84 -4.06 -8.14
N LEU A 72 12.78 -3.30 -7.86
CA LEU A 72 11.44 -3.54 -8.43
C LEU A 72 11.19 -2.64 -9.64
N HIS A 73 10.59 -3.22 -10.68
CA HIS A 73 10.12 -2.47 -11.83
C HIS A 73 8.90 -1.62 -11.46
N VAL A 74 8.94 -0.33 -11.81
CA VAL A 74 7.82 0.60 -11.66
C VAL A 74 7.31 0.98 -13.06
N ALA A 75 6.06 0.63 -13.36
CA ALA A 75 5.47 0.89 -14.68
C ALA A 75 5.26 2.40 -14.94
N GLU A 76 5.00 3.19 -13.90
CA GLU A 76 4.81 4.65 -14.01
C GLU A 76 5.74 5.43 -13.08
N PRO A 77 6.95 5.76 -13.57
CA PRO A 77 7.95 6.46 -12.77
C PRO A 77 7.47 7.79 -12.20
N SER A 78 7.95 8.14 -11.01
CA SER A 78 7.69 9.38 -10.30
C SER A 78 8.87 10.33 -10.46
N ALA A 79 8.64 11.49 -11.08
CA ALA A 79 9.66 12.54 -11.19
C ALA A 79 10.21 12.95 -9.81
N ALA A 80 9.32 13.14 -8.83
CA ALA A 80 9.71 13.51 -7.48
C ALA A 80 10.53 12.42 -6.78
N ALA A 81 10.24 11.14 -7.01
CA ALA A 81 11.04 10.05 -6.44
C ALA A 81 12.43 9.97 -7.07
N ARG A 82 12.54 10.17 -8.39
CA ARG A 82 13.83 10.19 -9.08
C ARG A 82 14.70 11.35 -8.62
N GLU A 83 14.11 12.55 -8.56
CA GLU A 83 14.80 13.78 -8.17
C GLU A 83 15.32 13.74 -6.72
N HIS A 84 14.47 13.34 -5.77
CA HIS A 84 14.83 13.43 -4.35
C HIS A 84 15.46 12.16 -3.78
N LEU A 85 15.16 11.00 -4.37
CA LEU A 85 15.50 9.70 -3.80
C LEU A 85 16.26 8.80 -4.78
N GLY A 86 16.40 9.17 -6.05
CA GLY A 86 17.12 8.35 -7.04
C GLY A 86 16.42 7.03 -7.38
N VAL A 87 15.11 6.92 -7.16
CA VAL A 87 14.31 5.71 -7.47
C VAL A 87 13.11 6.06 -8.34
N ASP A 88 12.65 5.11 -9.15
CA ASP A 88 11.53 5.35 -10.06
C ASP A 88 10.18 5.45 -9.35
N GLY A 89 10.04 4.98 -8.12
CA GLY A 89 8.81 5.11 -7.36
C GLY A 89 9.00 4.71 -5.90
N VAL A 90 8.03 5.04 -5.06
CA VAL A 90 8.04 4.68 -3.62
C VAL A 90 6.81 3.85 -3.27
N CYS A 91 5.61 4.42 -3.38
CA CYS A 91 4.39 3.75 -2.91
C CYS A 91 4.15 2.36 -3.52
N GLU A 92 4.20 2.20 -4.85
CA GLU A 92 4.00 0.89 -5.50
C GLU A 92 5.04 -0.17 -5.08
N PRO A 93 6.36 0.05 -5.22
CA PRO A 93 7.35 -0.95 -4.82
C PRO A 93 7.31 -1.23 -3.31
N CYS A 94 7.08 -0.22 -2.47
CA CYS A 94 6.93 -0.43 -1.03
C CYS A 94 5.70 -1.29 -0.69
N ALA A 95 4.56 -1.09 -1.36
CA ALA A 95 3.37 -1.92 -1.15
C ALA A 95 3.67 -3.39 -1.51
N LEU A 96 4.31 -3.65 -2.65
CA LEU A 96 4.66 -5.00 -3.10
C LEU A 96 5.66 -5.69 -2.15
N LEU A 97 6.70 -4.96 -1.72
CA LEU A 97 7.67 -5.45 -0.75
C LEU A 97 7.01 -5.77 0.61
N GLY A 98 6.13 -4.88 1.09
CA GLY A 98 5.39 -5.09 2.33
C GLY A 98 4.45 -6.29 2.29
N ALA A 99 3.76 -6.49 1.16
CA ALA A 99 2.93 -7.68 0.95
C ALA A 99 3.76 -8.98 0.96
N SER A 100 5.00 -8.94 0.46
CA SER A 100 5.88 -10.11 0.38
C SER A 100 6.38 -10.61 1.74
N ILE A 101 6.43 -9.77 2.77
CA ILE A 101 6.95 -10.13 4.10
C ILE A 101 6.14 -11.27 4.74
N HIS A 102 4.84 -11.32 4.47
CA HIS A 102 3.92 -12.22 5.16
C HIS A 102 3.51 -13.45 4.33
N ALA A 103 4.03 -13.59 3.10
CA ALA A 103 3.59 -14.63 2.18
C ALA A 103 4.74 -15.14 1.30
N ALA A 104 5.51 -16.09 1.83
CA ALA A 104 6.62 -16.73 1.12
C ALA A 104 6.21 -17.55 -0.11
N ALA A 105 4.92 -17.89 -0.26
CA ALA A 105 4.41 -18.79 -1.29
C ALA A 105 3.66 -18.08 -2.44
N HIS A 106 3.45 -16.78 -2.38
CA HIS A 106 2.61 -16.06 -3.34
C HIS A 106 3.29 -14.78 -3.83
N THR A 107 3.25 -14.57 -5.14
CA THR A 107 3.73 -13.32 -5.75
C THR A 107 2.75 -12.19 -5.42
N PRO A 108 3.19 -11.06 -4.84
CA PRO A 108 2.32 -9.93 -4.58
C PRO A 108 1.88 -9.26 -5.89
N TYR A 109 0.69 -8.66 -5.85
CA TYR A 109 0.17 -7.85 -6.95
C TYR A 109 -0.45 -6.56 -6.43
N LEU A 110 -0.50 -5.53 -7.29
CA LEU A 110 -1.14 -4.26 -6.96
C LEU A 110 -2.67 -4.41 -7.06
N VAL A 111 -3.35 -4.29 -5.92
CA VAL A 111 -4.81 -4.16 -5.83
C VAL A 111 -5.25 -2.76 -6.29
N ALA A 112 -4.47 -1.75 -5.91
CA ALA A 112 -4.62 -0.38 -6.39
C ALA A 112 -3.25 0.16 -6.79
N ARG A 113 -3.15 0.69 -8.02
CA ARG A 113 -1.96 1.42 -8.49
C ARG A 113 -1.85 2.77 -7.80
N LYS A 114 -0.74 3.48 -8.02
CA LYS A 114 -0.47 4.79 -7.44
C LYS A 114 -1.66 5.76 -7.61
N THR A 115 -2.25 6.17 -6.50
CA THR A 115 -3.15 7.32 -6.42
C THR A 115 -2.41 8.50 -5.82
N VAL A 116 -2.89 9.73 -6.08
CA VAL A 116 -2.32 10.96 -5.52
C VAL A 116 -3.44 11.79 -4.91
N HIS A 117 -3.30 12.14 -3.63
CA HIS A 117 -4.25 12.98 -2.92
C HIS A 117 -3.50 13.97 -2.02
N ALA A 118 -3.67 15.27 -2.25
CA ALA A 118 -3.02 16.34 -1.48
C ALA A 118 -1.49 16.19 -1.30
N GLY A 119 -0.79 15.64 -2.29
CA GLY A 119 0.66 15.40 -2.21
C GLY A 119 1.08 14.12 -1.47
N VAL A 120 0.12 13.29 -1.07
CA VAL A 120 0.32 11.91 -0.61
C VAL A 120 0.08 10.97 -1.77
N THR A 121 1.02 10.07 -2.03
CA THR A 121 0.88 8.97 -2.98
C THR A 121 0.61 7.67 -2.24
N VAL A 122 -0.39 6.91 -2.66
CA VAL A 122 -0.74 5.62 -2.05
C VAL A 122 -0.84 4.55 -3.12
N ALA A 123 -0.36 3.35 -2.81
CA ALA A 123 -0.62 2.13 -3.58
C ALA A 123 -0.97 0.99 -2.61
N ILE A 124 -1.72 0.01 -3.09
CA ILE A 124 -2.16 -1.12 -2.27
C ILE A 124 -1.77 -2.42 -2.97
N ALA A 125 -1.16 -3.32 -2.22
CA ALA A 125 -0.80 -4.64 -2.70
C ALA A 125 -1.36 -5.74 -1.80
N SER A 126 -1.52 -6.93 -2.36
CA SER A 126 -1.85 -8.15 -1.61
C SER A 126 -1.18 -9.36 -2.26
N THR A 127 -1.13 -10.46 -1.52
CA THR A 127 -0.76 -11.78 -2.02
C THR A 127 -1.96 -12.72 -2.17
N GLU A 128 -3.10 -12.35 -1.61
CA GLU A 128 -4.35 -13.10 -1.73
C GLU A 128 -5.06 -12.65 -3.00
N HIS A 129 -5.17 -13.53 -3.99
CA HIS A 129 -6.09 -13.29 -5.08
C HIS A 129 -7.52 -13.37 -4.53
N ALA A 130 -8.36 -12.38 -4.84
CA ALA A 130 -9.79 -12.53 -4.58
C ALA A 130 -10.28 -13.75 -5.36
N LEU A 131 -10.50 -14.87 -4.68
CA LEU A 131 -11.22 -16.00 -5.26
C LEU A 131 -12.56 -15.44 -5.74
N PRO A 132 -13.03 -15.75 -6.96
CA PRO A 132 -14.38 -15.42 -7.35
C PRO A 132 -15.29 -16.02 -6.27
N ARG A 133 -16.04 -15.17 -5.56
CA ARG A 133 -17.03 -15.65 -4.59
C ARG A 133 -17.94 -16.59 -5.37
N SER A 134 -17.88 -17.88 -5.06
CA SER A 134 -18.77 -18.87 -5.66
C SER A 134 -20.19 -18.33 -5.54
N ALA A 135 -20.80 -18.00 -6.68
CA ALA A 135 -22.23 -17.76 -6.73
C ALA A 135 -22.86 -19.04 -6.19
N THR A 136 -23.48 -18.96 -5.01
CA THR A 136 -24.42 -19.96 -4.57
C THR A 136 -25.55 -19.96 -5.60
N PHE A 137 -25.44 -20.84 -6.59
CA PHE A 137 -26.58 -21.25 -7.38
C PHE A 137 -27.49 -21.99 -6.41
N THR A 138 -28.52 -21.29 -5.92
CA THR A 138 -29.67 -21.95 -5.31
C THR A 138 -30.39 -22.64 -6.47
N ASP A 139 -30.15 -23.95 -6.61
CA ASP A 139 -30.98 -24.83 -7.42
C ASP A 139 -32.29 -25.02 -6.67
N GLN A 140 -33.25 -24.15 -6.95
CA GLN A 140 -34.64 -24.37 -6.59
C GLN A 140 -35.50 -23.63 -7.60
N ASP A 141 -35.71 -24.26 -8.74
CA ASP A 141 -36.99 -24.29 -9.47
C ASP A 141 -36.83 -25.22 -10.69
N LEU A 142 -37.15 -26.50 -10.48
CA LEU A 142 -37.56 -27.41 -11.53
C LEU A 142 -39.00 -27.86 -11.23
N PRO A 143 -39.82 -28.03 -12.28
CA PRO A 143 -41.25 -27.73 -12.32
C PRO A 143 -42.16 -28.68 -11.53
#